data_AF-A0A4R6BLM8-F1
#
_entry.id   AF-A0A4R6BLM8-F1
#
_cell.length_a   1.000
_cell.length_b   1.000
_cell.length_c   1.000
_cell.angle_alpha   90.00
_cell.angle_beta   90.00
_cell.angle_gamma   90.00
#
_symmetry.space_group_name_H-M   'P 1'
#
loop_
_entity.id
_entity.type
_entity.pdbx_description
1 polymer ?
#
loop_
_entity_poly.entity_id
_entity_poly.type
_entity_poly.pdbx_seq_one_letter_code
_entity_poly.pdbx_strand_id
1 'polypeptide(L)'
;MDSVKQKGFISVVKELETYMIEHDLSAGDKLPSERDLSEKMNLSRSSIREALRAMELIGIITTKRGEGTFLSNVDDHQLFEVIGRFLIHSEKQKREITEFKELLEQFIDQNGKNNRIIFRVYKLITRYDKVFSGKGTKNV
;
A
#
# COMPACT_ATOMS: atom_id res chain seq x y z
N MET A 1 -25.07 -28.15 5.79
CA MET A 1 -23.78 -28.62 6.34
C MET A 1 -22.75 -28.09 5.39
N ASP A 2 -22.46 -26.81 5.55
CA ASP A 2 -22.02 -25.96 4.45
C ASP A 2 -20.51 -26.01 4.35
N SER A 3 -20.05 -26.40 3.17
CA SER A 3 -18.65 -26.56 2.83
C SER A 3 -17.90 -25.26 3.12
N VAL A 4 -16.99 -25.30 4.10
CA VAL A 4 -15.96 -24.29 4.32
C VAL A 4 -15.09 -24.25 3.06
N LYS A 5 -15.48 -23.42 2.09
CA LYS A 5 -14.71 -23.18 0.88
C LYS A 5 -13.47 -22.40 1.32
N GLN A 6 -12.32 -23.07 1.32
CA GLN A 6 -11.03 -22.43 1.57
C GLN A 6 -10.87 -21.28 0.55
N LYS A 7 -11.11 -20.05 1.01
CA LYS A 7 -10.85 -18.84 0.25
C LYS A 7 -9.35 -18.83 -0.07
N GLY A 8 -8.99 -18.80 -1.36
CA GLY A 8 -7.59 -18.77 -1.78
C GLY A 8 -6.83 -17.61 -1.15
N PHE A 9 -5.52 -17.71 -1.01
CA PHE A 9 -4.66 -16.70 -0.38
C PHE A 9 -4.99 -15.26 -0.80
N ILE A 10 -5.17 -15.01 -2.10
CA ILE A 10 -5.52 -13.68 -2.63
C ILE A 10 -6.85 -13.15 -2.09
N SER A 11 -7.86 -14.02 -1.92
CA SER A 11 -9.14 -13.58 -1.34
C SER A 11 -9.03 -13.25 0.15
N VAL A 12 -8.12 -13.89 0.90
CA VAL A 12 -7.86 -13.55 2.30
C VAL A 12 -7.21 -12.18 2.41
N VAL A 13 -6.23 -11.89 1.55
CA VAL A 13 -5.60 -10.55 1.48
C VAL A 13 -6.64 -9.48 1.15
N LYS A 14 -7.53 -9.73 0.18
CA LYS A 14 -8.63 -8.81 -0.15
C LYS A 14 -9.59 -8.58 1.01
N GLU A 15 -9.89 -9.61 1.79
CA GLU A 15 -10.78 -9.49 2.95
C GLU A 15 -10.14 -8.65 4.07
N LEU A 16 -8.82 -8.78 4.26
CA LEU A 16 -8.04 -7.91 5.14
C LEU A 16 -8.00 -6.46 4.63
N GLU A 17 -7.78 -6.25 3.34
CA GLU A 17 -7.81 -4.93 2.70
C GLU A 17 -9.18 -4.26 2.88
N THR A 18 -10.27 -4.97 2.58
CA THR A 18 -11.64 -4.49 2.81
C THR A 18 -11.87 -4.12 4.26
N TYR A 19 -11.43 -4.97 5.20
CA TYR A 19 -11.54 -4.67 6.63
C TYR A 19 -10.83 -3.36 7.00
N MET A 20 -9.59 -3.15 6.51
CA MET A 20 -8.83 -1.93 6.77
C MET A 20 -9.53 -0.68 6.22
N ILE A 21 -10.10 -0.77 5.01
CA ILE A 21 -10.82 0.33 4.37
C ILE A 21 -12.12 0.65 5.13
N GLU A 22 -12.91 -0.37 5.47
CA GLU A 22 -14.19 -0.18 6.18
C GLU A 22 -14.03 0.39 7.59
N HIS A 23 -12.87 0.18 8.21
CA HIS A 23 -12.55 0.70 9.53
C HIS A 23 -11.70 1.98 9.49
N ASP A 24 -11.54 2.60 8.31
CA ASP A 24 -10.76 3.82 8.08
C ASP A 24 -9.34 3.76 8.68
N LEU A 25 -8.72 2.58 8.68
CA LEU A 25 -7.41 2.38 9.27
C LEU A 25 -6.33 3.16 8.50
N SER A 26 -5.48 3.82 9.27
CA SER A 26 -4.38 4.65 8.80
C SER A 26 -3.04 4.13 9.32
N ALA A 27 -1.94 4.59 8.72
CA ALA A 27 -0.61 4.19 9.14
C ALA A 27 -0.41 4.46 10.65
N GLY A 28 0.07 3.44 11.37
CA GLY A 28 0.18 3.44 12.83
C GLY A 28 -0.98 2.79 13.57
N ASP A 29 -2.13 2.57 12.90
CA ASP A 29 -3.27 1.90 13.53
C ASP A 29 -3.02 0.40 13.71
N LYS A 30 -3.53 -0.12 14.82
CA LYS A 30 -3.35 -1.52 15.21
C LYS A 30 -4.40 -2.40 14.55
N LEU A 31 -3.95 -3.49 13.91
CA LEU A 31 -4.83 -4.54 13.42
C LEU A 31 -5.32 -5.43 14.56
N PRO A 32 -6.54 -6.00 14.46
CA PRO A 32 -6.99 -7.03 15.38
C PRO A 32 -6.04 -8.24 15.36
N SER A 33 -6.06 -9.04 16.43
CA SER A 33 -5.18 -10.20 16.51
C SER A 33 -5.52 -11.25 15.43
N GLU A 34 -4.58 -12.14 15.11
CA GLU A 34 -4.83 -13.28 14.20
C GLU A 34 -6.09 -14.07 14.59
N ARG A 35 -6.31 -14.20 15.91
CA ARG A 35 -7.49 -14.87 16.45
C ARG A 35 -8.77 -14.08 16.15
N ASP A 36 -8.78 -12.78 16.42
CA ASP A 36 -9.96 -11.94 16.22
C ASP A 36 -10.31 -11.83 14.73
N LEU A 37 -9.31 -11.70 13.86
CA LEU A 37 -9.48 -11.70 12.41
C LEU A 37 -10.05 -13.03 11.91
N SER A 38 -9.53 -14.15 12.41
CA SER A 38 -10.03 -15.49 12.10
C SER A 38 -11.51 -15.65 12.49
N GLU A 39 -11.90 -15.19 13.68
CA GLU A 39 -13.27 -15.23 14.17
C GLU A 39 -14.20 -14.28 13.36
N LYS A 40 -13.76 -13.04 13.11
CA LYS A 40 -14.53 -12.03 12.35
C LYS A 40 -14.78 -12.43 10.89
N MET A 41 -13.77 -13.01 10.24
CA MET A 41 -13.80 -13.34 8.81
C MET A 41 -14.24 -14.79 8.55
N ASN A 42 -14.47 -15.59 9.60
CA ASN A 42 -14.74 -17.02 9.51
C ASN A 42 -13.70 -17.77 8.66
N LEU A 43 -12.42 -17.44 8.89
CA LEU A 43 -11.26 -17.98 8.17
C LEU A 43 -10.33 -18.73 9.11
N SER A 44 -9.56 -19.68 8.59
CA SER A 44 -8.56 -20.38 9.41
C SER A 44 -7.46 -19.43 9.89
N ARG A 45 -7.00 -19.60 11.14
CA ARG A 45 -5.86 -18.84 11.68
C ARG A 45 -4.59 -18.97 10.83
N SER A 46 -4.36 -20.14 10.24
CA SER A 46 -3.25 -20.37 9.32
C SER A 46 -3.32 -19.49 8.07
N SER A 47 -4.49 -19.35 7.46
CA SER A 47 -4.67 -18.52 6.27
C SER A 47 -4.51 -17.02 6.58
N ILE A 48 -5.04 -16.56 7.71
CA ILE A 48 -4.83 -15.19 8.18
C ILE A 48 -3.34 -14.92 8.41
N ARG A 49 -2.65 -15.83 9.11
CA ARG A 49 -1.21 -15.70 9.38
C ARG A 49 -0.37 -15.64 8.09
N GLU A 50 -0.69 -16.47 7.10
CA GLU A 50 0.00 -16.44 5.80
C GLU A 50 -0.22 -15.11 5.07
N ALA A 51 -1.46 -14.61 5.06
CA ALA A 51 -1.79 -13.32 4.47
C ALA A 51 -1.07 -12.16 5.19
N LEU A 52 -1.09 -12.13 6.53
CA LEU A 52 -0.39 -11.11 7.31
C LEU A 52 1.12 -11.16 7.08
N ARG A 53 1.74 -12.35 7.04
CA ARG A 53 3.17 -12.48 6.73
C ARG A 53 3.52 -11.95 5.35
N ALA A 54 2.69 -12.23 4.34
CA ALA A 54 2.90 -11.70 3.01
C ALA A 54 2.74 -10.18 2.97
N MET A 55 1.72 -9.63 3.63
CA MET A 55 1.51 -8.18 3.76
C MET A 55 2.65 -7.50 4.51
N GLU A 56 3.23 -8.14 5.52
CA GLU A 56 4.41 -7.65 6.25
C GLU A 56 5.65 -7.67 5.34
N LEU A 57 5.86 -8.74 4.58
CA LEU A 57 6.96 -8.83 3.62
C LEU A 57 6.93 -7.70 2.59
N ILE A 58 5.74 -7.32 2.13
CA ILE A 58 5.57 -6.22 1.16
C ILE A 58 5.44 -4.84 1.81
N GLY A 59 5.51 -4.75 3.14
CA GLY A 59 5.54 -3.49 3.88
C GLY A 59 4.19 -2.81 4.07
N ILE A 60 3.08 -3.53 3.87
CA ILE A 60 1.74 -3.00 4.16
C ILE A 60 1.51 -2.92 5.67
N ILE A 61 2.12 -3.84 6.43
CA ILE A 61 2.00 -3.91 7.89
C ILE A 61 3.35 -4.15 8.54
N THR A 62 3.45 -3.95 9.84
CA THR A 62 4.63 -4.27 10.63
C THR A 62 4.23 -4.84 11.98
N THR A 63 4.83 -5.97 12.35
CA THR A 63 4.62 -6.60 13.65
C THR A 63 5.66 -6.13 14.65
N LYS A 64 5.19 -5.54 15.75
CA LYS A 64 6.00 -5.22 16.92
C LYS A 64 5.80 -6.33 17.97
N ARG A 65 6.88 -7.05 18.29
CA ARG A 65 6.82 -8.19 19.22
C ARG A 65 6.22 -7.76 20.57
N GLY A 66 5.19 -8.48 21.02
CA GLY A 66 4.49 -8.20 22.28
C GLY A 66 3.49 -7.04 22.22
N GLU A 67 3.56 -6.18 21.20
CA GLU A 67 2.67 -5.03 21.04
C GLU A 67 1.54 -5.32 20.04
N GLY A 68 1.81 -6.06 18.97
CA GLY A 68 0.83 -6.44 17.94
C GLY A 68 1.26 -6.06 16.54
N THR A 69 0.30 -6.06 15.61
CA THR A 69 0.54 -5.76 14.20
C THR A 69 -0.12 -4.44 13.83
N PHE A 70 0.59 -3.60 13.09
CA PHE A 70 0.18 -2.23 12.79
C PHE A 70 0.21 -1.99 11.29
N LEU A 71 -0.70 -1.16 10.77
CA LEU A 71 -0.64 -0.70 9.40
C LEU A 71 0.59 0.19 9.22
N SER A 72 1.40 -0.11 8.20
CA SER A 72 2.64 0.61 7.95
C SER A 72 2.41 1.83 7.07
N ASN A 73 3.32 2.78 7.17
CA ASN A 73 3.47 3.77 6.12
C ASN A 73 4.13 3.08 4.92
N VAL A 74 3.32 2.58 3.98
CA VAL A 74 3.78 1.86 2.77
C VAL A 74 4.77 2.71 1.97
N ASP A 75 4.68 4.03 2.11
CA ASP A 75 5.52 5.04 1.45
C ASP A 75 7.00 4.94 1.83
N ASP A 76 7.31 4.45 3.03
CA ASP A 76 8.68 4.36 3.57
C ASP A 76 9.31 2.97 3.33
N HIS A 77 8.57 2.05 2.72
CA HIS A 77 9.02 0.68 2.55
C HIS A 77 9.88 0.52 1.30
N GLN A 78 11.11 0.02 1.47
CA GLN A 78 12.08 -0.16 0.39
C GLN A 78 11.56 -1.01 -0.78
N LEU A 79 10.62 -1.93 -0.52
CA LEU A 79 10.04 -2.77 -1.57
C LEU A 79 9.16 -1.99 -2.56
N PHE A 80 8.58 -0.85 -2.15
CA PHE A 80 7.77 -0.03 -3.05
C PHE A 80 8.60 0.44 -4.26
N GLU A 81 9.84 0.88 -4.04
CA GLU A 81 10.72 1.29 -5.14
C GLU A 81 11.08 0.11 -6.06
N VAL A 82 11.34 -1.07 -5.49
CA VAL A 82 11.71 -2.27 -6.26
C VAL A 82 10.54 -2.71 -7.14
N ILE A 83 9.34 -2.85 -6.57
CA ILE A 83 8.13 -3.23 -7.31
C ILE A 83 7.78 -2.15 -8.34
N GLY A 84 7.88 -0.87 -7.96
CA GLY A 84 7.60 0.24 -8.87
C GLY A 84 8.50 0.23 -10.11
N ARG A 85 9.79 -0.08 -9.96
CA ARG A 85 10.73 -0.22 -11.10
C ARG A 85 10.36 -1.38 -12.02
N PHE A 86 9.81 -2.46 -11.48
CA PHE A 86 9.33 -3.60 -12.28
C PHE A 86 8.04 -3.25 -13.04
N LEU A 87 7.09 -2.57 -12.39
CA LEU A 87 5.82 -2.16 -13.01
C LEU A 87 6.02 -1.07 -14.08
N ILE A 88 6.89 -0.10 -13.81
CA ILE A 88 7.21 1.04 -14.70
C ILE A 88 8.59 0.80 -15.32
N HIS A 89 8.62 -0.06 -16.33
CA HIS A 89 9.87 -0.55 -16.92
C HIS A 89 10.20 0.10 -18.28
N SER A 90 9.22 0.69 -18.97
CA SER A 90 9.46 1.32 -20.27
C SER A 90 9.72 2.82 -20.16
N GLU A 91 10.59 3.34 -21.03
CA GLU A 91 10.84 4.79 -21.14
C GLU A 91 9.58 5.59 -21.50
N LYS A 92 8.62 4.96 -22.20
CA LYS A 92 7.32 5.58 -22.50
C LYS A 92 6.51 5.83 -21.23
N GLN A 93 6.33 4.81 -20.38
CA GLN A 93 5.58 4.94 -19.12
C GLN A 93 6.22 5.98 -18.19
N LYS A 94 7.56 6.00 -18.11
CA LYS A 94 8.29 7.00 -17.32
C LYS A 94 7.99 8.43 -17.79
N ARG A 95 8.04 8.66 -19.11
CA ARG A 95 7.71 9.96 -19.70
C ARG A 95 6.26 10.35 -19.44
N GLU A 96 5.31 9.43 -19.63
CA GLU A 96 3.88 9.70 -19.38
C GLU A 96 3.61 10.10 -17.92
N ILE A 97 4.25 9.44 -16.95
CA ILE A 97 4.14 9.78 -15.52
C ILE A 97 4.75 11.15 -15.24
N THR A 98 5.90 11.45 -15.85
CA THR A 98 6.60 12.75 -15.69
C THR A 98 5.76 13.89 -16.26
N GLU A 99 5.27 13.73 -17.49
CA GLU A 99 4.42 14.71 -18.17
C GLU A 99 3.12 14.95 -17.38
N PHE A 100 2.49 13.88 -16.88
CA PHE A 100 1.28 14.04 -16.08
C PHE A 100 1.55 14.76 -14.75
N LYS A 101 2.70 14.52 -14.11
CA LYS A 101 3.12 15.25 -12.92
C LYS A 101 3.27 16.75 -13.22
N GLU A 102 3.94 17.12 -14.31
CA GLU A 102 4.13 18.51 -14.72
C GLU A 102 2.78 19.21 -14.99
N LEU A 103 1.84 18.52 -15.65
CA LEU A 103 0.48 19.03 -15.85
C LEU A 103 -0.26 19.28 -14.53
N LEU A 104 -0.12 18.38 -13.56
CA LEU A 104 -0.71 18.56 -12.22
C LEU A 104 -0.05 19.71 -11.46
N GLU A 105 1.27 19.89 -11.57
CA GLU A 105 1.99 21.03 -10.97
C GLU A 105 1.51 22.35 -11.54
N GLN A 106 1.43 22.47 -12.86
CA GLN A 106 0.90 23.66 -13.53
C GLN A 106 -0.54 23.96 -13.10
N PHE A 107 -1.40 22.94 -13.00
CA PHE A 107 -2.76 23.12 -12.53
C PHE A 107 -2.80 23.65 -11.08
N ILE A 108 -1.98 23.09 -10.19
CA ILE A 108 -1.89 23.52 -8.78
C ILE A 108 -1.37 24.95 -8.68
N ASP A 109 -0.39 25.33 -9.49
CA ASP A 109 0.18 26.69 -9.48
C ASP A 109 -0.84 27.73 -9.94
N GLN A 110 -1.67 27.39 -10.93
CA GLN A 110 -2.72 28.30 -11.44
C GLN A 110 -3.95 28.40 -10.53
N ASN A 111 -4.34 27.30 -9.87
CA ASN A 111 -5.62 27.22 -9.15
C ASN A 111 -5.47 27.17 -7.62
N GLY A 112 -4.24 27.10 -7.12
CA GLY A 112 -3.94 26.87 -5.71
C GLY A 112 -4.20 25.43 -5.24
N LYS A 113 -3.84 25.14 -3.99
CA LYS A 113 -3.92 23.78 -3.38
C LYS A 113 -5.31 23.42 -2.83
N ASN A 114 -6.35 24.15 -3.22
CA ASN A 114 -7.67 24.05 -2.61
C ASN A 114 -8.41 22.76 -3.02
N ASN A 115 -8.01 22.15 -4.15
CA ASN A 115 -8.57 20.88 -4.59
C ASN A 115 -7.83 19.70 -3.93
N ARG A 116 -8.42 19.13 -2.88
CA ARG A 116 -7.88 17.98 -2.14
C ARG A 116 -7.67 16.73 -3.03
N ILE A 117 -8.50 16.54 -4.06
CA ILE A 117 -8.39 15.38 -4.97
C ILE A 117 -7.14 15.54 -5.83
N ILE A 118 -6.96 16.70 -6.47
CA ILE A 118 -5.77 17.00 -7.28
C ILE A 118 -4.51 16.84 -6.45
N PHE A 119 -4.50 17.38 -5.23
CA PHE A 119 -3.33 17.25 -4.36
C PHE A 119 -3.03 15.79 -3.95
N ARG A 120 -4.07 14.95 -3.75
CA ARG A 120 -3.88 13.51 -3.50
C ARG A 120 -3.28 12.79 -4.70
N VAL A 121 -3.79 13.06 -5.90
CA VAL A 121 -3.27 12.46 -7.15
C VAL A 121 -1.84 12.94 -7.43
N TYR A 122 -1.56 14.22 -7.26
CA TYR A 122 -0.22 14.78 -7.38
C TYR A 122 0.79 14.07 -6.47
N LYS A 123 0.44 13.86 -5.19
CA LYS A 123 1.30 13.10 -4.26
C LYS A 123 1.54 11.66 -4.73
N LEU A 124 0.51 10.99 -5.24
CA LEU A 124 0.62 9.62 -5.76
C LEU A 124 1.55 9.55 -6.98
N ILE A 125 1.33 10.41 -7.98
CA ILE A 125 2.13 10.46 -9.21
C ILE A 125 3.56 10.87 -8.91
N THR A 126 3.78 11.85 -8.04
CA THR A 126 5.12 12.24 -7.58
C THR A 126 5.88 11.07 -6.95
N ARG A 127 5.17 10.15 -6.28
CA ARG A 127 5.78 8.96 -5.70
C ARG A 127 6.23 7.97 -6.79
N TYR A 128 5.38 7.71 -7.77
CA TYR A 128 5.75 6.85 -8.90
C TYR A 128 6.89 7.46 -9.72
N ASP A 129 6.88 8.77 -9.93
CA ASP A 129 7.97 9.51 -10.58
C ASP A 129 9.31 9.26 -9.87
N LYS A 130 9.36 9.44 -8.54
CA LYS A 130 10.58 9.23 -7.73
C LYS A 130 11.23 7.85 -7.91
N VAL A 131 10.44 6.82 -8.20
CA VAL A 131 10.95 5.45 -8.40
C VAL A 131 11.96 5.38 -9.55
N PHE A 132 11.87 6.26 -10.54
CA PHE A 132 12.74 6.25 -11.72
C PHE A 132 13.46 7.58 -11.99
N SER A 133 13.07 8.70 -11.37
CA SER A 133 13.77 9.99 -11.57
C SER A 133 15.12 10.14 -10.86
N GLY A 134 15.63 9.06 -10.24
CA GLY A 134 17.08 8.89 -10.06
C GLY A 134 17.80 10.04 -9.35
N LYS A 135 17.16 10.75 -8.39
CA LYS A 135 17.93 11.41 -7.35
C LYS A 135 18.49 10.31 -6.46
N GLY A 136 19.62 9.77 -6.90
CA GLY A 136 20.43 8.86 -6.12
C GLY A 136 20.61 9.45 -4.73
N THR A 137 20.35 8.63 -3.72
CA THR A 137 21.21 8.56 -2.55
C THR A 137 22.67 8.53 -3.05
N LYS A 138 23.24 9.71 -3.22
CA LYS A 138 24.66 9.90 -2.94
C LYS A 138 24.82 9.59 -1.46
N ASN A 139 25.60 8.54 -1.19
CA ASN A 139 26.37 8.27 0.03
C ASN A 139 25.63 8.39 1.38
N VAL A 140 25.56 7.28 2.12
CA VAL A 140 26.52 6.99 3.21
C VAL A 140 26.75 5.49 3.26
#